data_AF-A0A952NUL8-F1
#
_entry.id   AF-A0A952NUL8-F1
#
_cell.length_a   1.000
_cell.length_b   1.000
_cell.length_c   1.000
_cell.angle_alpha   90.00
_cell.angle_beta   90.00
_cell.angle_gamma   90.00
#
_symmetry.space_group_name_H-M   'P 1'
#
loop_
_entity.id
_entity.type
_entity.pdbx_description
1 polymer ?
#
loop_
_entity_poly.entity_id
_entity_poly.type
_entity_poly.pdbx_seq_one_letter_code
_entity_poly.pdbx_strand_id
1 'polypeptide(L)'
;MKYCDGTNWVDMMSAGTLGACSNAGRLEWDAGTSSYKYCAGTTWIQLGGSTADFGTCSGSPVIEHNDVQKALGFCNGANWRALAHSTTITCPINSASPSTR
;
A
#
# COMPACT_ATOMS: atom_id res chain seq x y z
N MET A 1 5.08 4.13 -6.97
CA MET A 1 5.05 4.69 -5.61
C MET A 1 5.71 3.67 -4.69
N LYS A 2 6.78 4.06 -3.99
CA LYS A 2 7.52 3.19 -3.07
C LYS A 2 7.65 3.88 -1.71
N TYR A 3 7.65 3.14 -0.61
CA TYR A 3 8.00 3.67 0.72
C TYR A 3 9.16 2.89 1.32
N CYS A 4 9.86 3.47 2.29
CA CYS A 4 10.93 2.81 3.03
C CYS A 4 10.37 2.21 4.33
N ASP A 5 10.52 0.89 4.53
CA ASP A 5 10.09 0.20 5.77
C ASP A 5 11.16 0.25 6.89
N GLY A 6 12.21 1.04 6.69
CA GLY A 6 13.38 1.13 7.57
C GLY A 6 14.54 0.21 7.17
N THR A 7 14.32 -0.76 6.28
CA THR A 7 15.37 -1.60 5.70
C THR A 7 15.30 -1.64 4.18
N ASN A 8 14.09 -1.68 3.59
CA ASN A 8 13.86 -1.89 2.16
C ASN A 8 12.95 -0.81 1.56
N TRP A 9 13.09 -0.59 0.24
CA TRP A 9 12.06 0.06 -0.57
C TRP A 9 10.95 -0.93 -0.91
N VAL A 10 9.72 -0.58 -0.55
CA VAL A 10 8.52 -1.42 -0.67
C VAL A 10 7.59 -0.83 -1.74
N ASP A 11 7.16 -1.64 -2.71
CA ASP A 11 6.25 -1.22 -3.78
C ASP A 11 4.80 -1.23 -3.29
N MET A 12 4.13 -0.08 -3.40
CA MET A 12 2.73 0.08 -2.95
C MET A 12 1.71 -0.47 -3.95
N MET A 13 2.10 -0.66 -5.21
CA MET A 13 1.19 -0.96 -6.30
C MET A 13 1.25 -2.45 -6.64
N SER A 14 0.08 -3.08 -6.71
CA SER A 14 -0.10 -4.39 -7.36
C SER A 14 -0.13 -4.18 -8.88
N ALA A 15 0.32 -5.18 -9.65
CA ALA A 15 0.39 -5.11 -11.12
C ALA A 15 -1.00 -5.10 -11.82
N GLY A 16 -2.11 -5.20 -11.06
CA GLY A 16 -3.47 -5.23 -11.62
C GLY A 16 -4.10 -3.85 -11.81
N THR A 17 -4.58 -3.56 -13.03
CA THR A 17 -5.42 -2.40 -13.34
C THR A 17 -6.90 -2.71 -13.08
N LEU A 18 -7.64 -1.80 -12.43
CA LEU A 18 -9.06 -1.94 -12.09
C LEU A 18 -9.97 -1.02 -12.92
N GLY A 19 -9.57 -0.75 -14.17
CA GLY A 19 -10.30 0.12 -15.10
C GLY A 19 -9.91 1.60 -15.02
N ALA A 20 -10.74 2.45 -15.62
CA ALA A 20 -10.46 3.87 -15.77
C ALA A 20 -10.86 4.68 -14.54
N CYS A 21 -10.11 5.76 -14.30
CA CYS A 21 -10.39 6.76 -13.27
C CYS A 21 -10.23 8.16 -13.86
N SER A 22 -10.94 9.15 -13.29
CA SER A 22 -10.92 10.54 -13.77
C SER A 22 -10.14 11.49 -12.86
N ASN A 23 -9.97 11.12 -11.58
CA ASN A 23 -9.37 11.99 -10.57
C ASN A 23 -8.05 11.40 -10.07
N ALA A 24 -6.95 11.79 -10.71
CA ALA A 24 -5.60 11.37 -10.34
C ALA A 24 -5.30 11.63 -8.86
N GLY A 25 -4.58 10.71 -8.22
CA GLY A 25 -4.19 10.83 -6.81
C GLY A 25 -5.25 10.34 -5.81
N ARG A 26 -6.45 9.97 -6.29
CA ARG A 26 -7.52 9.46 -5.41
C ARG A 26 -7.20 8.06 -4.91
N LEU A 27 -7.49 7.82 -3.63
CA LEU A 27 -7.41 6.53 -2.96
C LEU A 27 -8.83 6.11 -2.56
N GLU A 28 -9.23 4.90 -2.92
CA GLU A 28 -10.58 4.38 -2.67
C GLU A 28 -10.58 2.94 -2.19
N TRP A 29 -11.60 2.58 -1.44
CA TRP A 29 -11.91 1.20 -1.13
C TRP A 29 -12.63 0.53 -2.31
N ASP A 30 -12.17 -0.64 -2.72
CA ASP A 30 -12.85 -1.51 -3.65
C ASP A 30 -13.45 -2.70 -2.92
N ALA A 31 -14.78 -2.72 -2.82
CA ALA A 31 -15.49 -3.80 -2.14
C ALA A 31 -15.43 -5.13 -2.92
N GLY A 32 -15.23 -5.08 -4.25
CA GLY A 32 -15.17 -6.27 -5.09
C GLY A 32 -13.89 -7.09 -4.84
N THR A 33 -12.76 -6.41 -4.67
CA THR A 33 -11.48 -7.05 -4.35
C THR A 33 -11.10 -6.97 -2.88
N SER A 34 -11.95 -6.35 -2.05
CA SER A 34 -11.70 -6.07 -0.63
C SER A 34 -10.30 -5.49 -0.41
N SER A 35 -9.95 -4.49 -1.24
CA SER A 35 -8.62 -3.87 -1.28
C SER A 35 -8.73 -2.39 -1.59
N TYR A 36 -7.68 -1.62 -1.28
CA TYR A 36 -7.61 -0.23 -1.71
C TYR A 36 -7.15 -0.13 -3.17
N LYS A 37 -7.57 0.93 -3.87
CA LYS A 37 -7.14 1.27 -5.23
C LYS A 37 -6.72 2.73 -5.34
N TYR A 38 -5.73 3.00 -6.16
CA TYR A 38 -5.16 4.32 -6.40
C TYR A 38 -5.34 4.73 -7.86
N CYS A 39 -5.79 5.96 -8.11
CA CYS A 39 -5.92 6.49 -9.46
C CYS A 39 -4.58 7.06 -9.94
N ALA A 40 -3.88 6.30 -10.78
CA ALA A 40 -2.61 6.67 -11.38
C ALA A 40 -2.83 7.45 -12.69
N GLY A 41 -3.38 8.67 -12.58
CA GLY A 41 -3.66 9.54 -13.72
C GLY A 41 -5.01 9.26 -14.36
N THR A 42 -5.13 8.13 -15.06
CA THR A 42 -6.36 7.73 -15.77
C THR A 42 -6.77 6.29 -15.52
N THR A 43 -5.96 5.53 -14.77
CA THR A 43 -6.18 4.11 -14.52
C THR A 43 -6.16 3.85 -13.01
N TRP A 44 -7.16 3.11 -12.52
CA TRP A 44 -7.15 2.56 -11.18
C TRP A 44 -6.13 1.43 -11.10
N ILE A 45 -5.27 1.46 -10.11
CA ILE A 45 -4.32 0.40 -9.78
C ILE A 45 -4.66 -0.12 -8.41
N GLN A 46 -4.73 -1.44 -8.24
CA GLN A 46 -4.94 -2.03 -6.92
C GLN A 46 -3.72 -1.79 -6.02
N LEU A 47 -3.96 -1.45 -4.77
CA LEU A 47 -2.95 -1.41 -3.70
C LEU A 47 -3.08 -2.66 -2.83
N GLY A 48 -1.96 -3.09 -2.28
CA GLY A 48 -1.87 -4.35 -1.54
C GLY A 48 -1.56 -5.53 -2.46
N GLY A 49 -0.27 -5.85 -2.55
CA GLY A 49 0.26 -6.97 -3.33
C GLY A 49 0.48 -8.25 -2.53
N SER A 50 0.14 -8.28 -1.24
CA SER A 50 0.36 -9.44 -0.38
C SER A 50 -0.94 -10.15 -0.06
N THR A 51 -1.01 -11.45 -0.38
CA THR A 51 -2.02 -12.36 0.18
C THR A 51 -1.69 -12.79 1.60
N ALA A 52 -0.52 -12.43 2.14
CA ALA A 52 -0.14 -12.78 3.50
C ALA A 52 -0.81 -11.82 4.49
N ASP A 53 -1.83 -12.36 5.14
CA ASP A 53 -2.50 -11.79 6.29
C ASP A 53 -1.53 -11.79 7.49
N PHE A 54 -1.48 -10.69 8.24
CA PHE A 54 -0.57 -10.56 9.39
C PHE A 54 -1.25 -10.35 10.73
N GLY A 55 -2.54 -10.65 10.78
CA GLY A 55 -3.35 -10.57 11.96
C GLY A 55 -4.80 -10.51 11.58
N THR A 56 -5.66 -10.80 12.55
CA THR A 56 -7.10 -10.67 12.39
C THR A 56 -7.53 -9.22 12.61
N CYS A 57 -8.50 -8.76 11.83
CA CYS A 57 -9.18 -7.50 12.03
C CYS A 57 -10.69 -7.71 11.94
N SER A 58 -11.46 -6.80 12.52
CA SER A 58 -12.91 -6.78 12.35
C SER A 58 -13.39 -5.33 12.22
N GLY A 59 -14.28 -5.09 11.26
CA GLY A 59 -14.88 -3.77 11.05
C GLY A 59 -14.67 -3.19 9.66
N SER A 60 -14.94 -1.89 9.54
CA SER A 60 -14.87 -1.12 8.29
C SER A 60 -13.44 -1.06 7.74
N PRO A 61 -13.27 -0.93 6.40
CA PRO A 61 -11.96 -0.75 5.80
C PRO A 61 -11.29 0.51 6.35
N VAL A 62 -10.10 0.33 6.90
CA VAL A 62 -9.25 1.38 7.46
C VAL A 62 -7.80 1.10 7.09
N ILE A 63 -7.01 2.16 6.95
CA ILE A 63 -5.56 2.09 6.77
C ILE A 63 -4.89 2.48 8.08
N GLU A 64 -4.02 1.62 8.59
CA GLU A 64 -3.32 1.82 9.86
C GLU A 64 -1.84 1.46 9.76
N HIS A 65 -1.01 2.09 10.60
CA HIS A 65 0.38 1.70 10.76
C HIS A 65 0.49 0.54 11.74
N ASN A 66 1.16 -0.54 11.33
CA ASN A 66 1.48 -1.65 12.20
C ASN A 66 2.93 -1.53 12.68
N ASP A 67 3.10 -1.21 13.96
CA ASP A 67 4.42 -1.07 14.58
C ASP A 67 5.21 -2.38 14.74
N VAL A 68 4.54 -3.53 14.69
CA VAL A 68 5.20 -4.85 14.82
C VAL A 68 5.83 -5.25 13.49
N GLN A 69 5.10 -5.05 12.39
CA GLN A 69 5.57 -5.36 11.04
C GLN A 69 6.26 -4.21 10.32
N LYS A 70 6.25 -3.01 10.93
CA LYS A 70 6.79 -1.78 10.34
C LYS A 70 6.21 -1.50 8.96
N ALA A 71 4.90 -1.70 8.83
CA ALA A 71 4.18 -1.62 7.56
C ALA A 71 2.92 -0.77 7.68
N LEU A 72 2.58 -0.07 6.59
CA LEU A 72 1.24 0.48 6.40
C LEU A 72 0.33 -0.65 5.92
N GLY A 73 -0.71 -0.95 6.69
CA GLY A 73 -1.66 -2.01 6.43
C GLY A 73 -3.09 -1.52 6.28
N PHE A 74 -3.97 -2.39 5.81
CA PHE A 74 -5.40 -2.16 5.78
C PHE A 74 -6.18 -3.39 6.23
N CYS A 75 -7.34 -3.17 6.84
CA CYS A 75 -8.27 -4.25 7.20
C CYS A 75 -9.13 -4.61 5.99
N ASN A 76 -9.10 -5.88 5.58
CA ASN A 76 -9.93 -6.37 4.46
C ASN A 76 -11.33 -6.87 4.88
N GLY A 77 -11.72 -6.61 6.13
CA GLY A 77 -12.95 -7.11 6.76
C GLY A 77 -12.76 -8.38 7.59
N ALA A 78 -11.63 -9.06 7.47
CA ALA A 78 -11.30 -10.24 8.30
C ALA A 78 -9.84 -10.25 8.78
N ASN A 79 -8.92 -9.76 7.95
CA ASN A 79 -7.49 -9.78 8.19
C ASN A 79 -6.83 -8.45 7.85
N TRP A 80 -5.75 -8.16 8.56
CA TRP A 80 -4.84 -7.08 8.22
C TRP A 80 -3.93 -7.50 7.07
N ARG A 81 -3.92 -6.68 6.01
CA ARG A 81 -3.09 -6.85 4.80
C ARG A 81 -2.19 -5.67 4.57
N ALA A 82 -1.03 -5.92 3.98
CA ALA A 82 -0.07 -4.85 3.74
C ALA A 82 -0.53 -4.02 2.55
N LEU A 83 -0.51 -2.70 2.66
CA LEU A 83 -0.79 -1.79 1.55
C LEU A 83 0.32 -1.85 0.49
N ALA A 84 1.49 -2.39 0.82
CA ALA A 84 2.65 -2.56 -0.05
C ALA A 84 3.41 -3.87 0.24
N HIS A 85 4.09 -4.42 -0.77
CA HIS A 85 4.84 -5.69 -0.68
C HIS A 85 6.35 -5.48 -0.90
N SER A 86 7.17 -6.29 -0.25
CA SER A 86 8.63 -6.29 -0.36
C SER A 86 9.13 -7.64 -0.88
N THR A 87 9.84 -7.61 -2.01
CA THR A 87 10.96 -8.52 -2.28
C THR A 87 12.24 -7.67 -2.33
N THR A 88 12.85 -7.47 -1.16
CA THR A 88 14.27 -7.12 -0.94
C THR A 88 14.93 -6.16 -1.94
N ILE A 89 14.88 -4.86 -1.63
CA ILE A 89 15.86 -3.87 -2.11
C ILE A 89 16.16 -2.95 -0.93
N THR A 90 17.38 -3.02 -0.39
CA THR A 90 17.79 -2.24 0.79
C THR A 90 17.73 -0.73 0.51
N CYS A 91 17.05 0.04 1.35
CA CYS A 91 17.11 1.50 1.33
C CYS A 91 18.22 1.94 2.29
N PRO A 92 19.30 2.62 1.83
CA PRO A 92 20.29 3.16 2.74
C PRO A 92 19.61 4.19 3.65
N ILE A 93 19.75 4.03 4.97
CA ILE A 93 19.28 4.91 6.05
C ILE A 93 19.88 6.34 6.00
N ASN A 94 20.50 6.73 4.88
CA ASN A 94 21.31 7.92 4.72
C ASN A 94 20.68 8.97 3.80
N SER A 95 19.48 8.75 3.25
CA SER A 95 18.79 9.79 2.49
C SER A 95 18.08 10.75 3.44
N ALA A 96 18.88 11.51 4.20
CA ALA A 96 18.51 12.89 4.47
C ALA A 96 18.14 13.51 3.12
N SER A 97 16.94 14.04 3.00
CA SER A 97 16.54 14.83 1.84
C SER A 97 17.62 15.89 1.59
N PRO A 98 18.26 15.98 0.41
CA PRO A 98 18.93 17.22 0.06
C PRO A 98 17.80 18.24 -0.15
N SER A 99 17.50 18.99 0.91
CA SER A 99 16.77 20.25 0.79
C SER A 99 17.62 21.20 -0.04
N THR A 100 17.43 21.18 -1.36
CA THR A 100 17.87 22.25 -2.25
C THR A 100 16.76 22.57 -3.23
N ARG A 101 15.87 23.47 -2.83
CA ARG A 101 15.65 24.72 -3.56
C ARG A 101 14.90 25.73 -2.70
#